data_AF-G0UXK6-F1
#
_entry.id   AF-G0UXK6-F1
#
_cell.length_a   1.000
_cell.length_b   1.000
_cell.length_c   1.000
_cell.angle_alpha   90.00
_cell.angle_beta   90.00
_cell.angle_gamma   90.00
#
_symmetry.space_group_name_H-M   'P 1'
#
loop_
_entity.id
_entity.type
_entity.pdbx_description
1 polymer ?
#
loop_
_entity_poly.entity_id
_entity_poly.type
_entity_poly.pdbx_seq_one_letter_code
_entity_poly.pdbx_strand_id
1 'polypeptide(L)'
;MSYGEAGWDGFADQTRDQHPAEGEFSDAYLEETVEAAQSMETDDDARRYNSVKEITTLLRSNHMSQMLEKLSDYTEQEGVKNTITPNDPEYQFVIDSSNLVLRIEVEKSKAVVYTRAHYSQRFPELAMFFTSGLLYARVVQLMQNDMDLSNIIDQLDALIPSQLTAVIIACASTTAGRELAPEELQRVLEACQEIDTLEAAKQTFLEYIQRSMPLICPNLCAFLGTGITSQLFAIAGGVAPLAAMDPTELSRLGSVRANSSGIALKTTGFLSNSDFVVNHPPQLRAKALRLVASTATMLARIDANRRAASHQEGIRQRELIRLKMLSWLDPPVLRGAGNNTYERRGRKRTRKIIR
;
A
#
# COMPACT_ATOMS: atom_id res chain seq x y z
N MET A 1 -33.37 36.84 -6.80
CA MET A 1 -32.17 37.57 -6.37
C MET A 1 -31.99 37.27 -4.88
N SER A 2 -30.89 36.81 -4.31
CA SER A 2 -29.56 36.43 -4.77
C SER A 2 -28.94 35.57 -3.64
N TYR A 3 -28.00 34.71 -4.00
CA TYR A 3 -27.18 33.84 -3.13
C TYR A 3 -26.20 34.60 -2.23
N GLY A 4 -25.65 33.87 -1.24
CA GLY A 4 -24.39 34.13 -0.49
C GLY A 4 -24.44 33.39 0.84
N GLU A 5 -23.90 32.18 1.05
CA GLU A 5 -22.50 31.73 0.99
C GLU A 5 -21.53 32.53 1.90
N ALA A 6 -21.36 32.04 3.13
CA ALA A 6 -20.23 32.21 4.05
C ALA A 6 -20.39 31.07 5.09
N GLY A 7 -19.47 30.15 5.31
CA GLY A 7 -18.04 30.28 5.54
C GLY A 7 -17.79 29.56 6.87
N TRP A 8 -17.65 28.23 6.84
CA TRP A 8 -17.32 27.42 8.02
C TRP A 8 -15.80 27.29 8.13
N ASP A 9 -15.17 28.41 8.51
CA ASP A 9 -13.82 28.44 9.05
C ASP A 9 -13.94 28.79 10.54
N GLY A 10 -13.51 27.90 11.42
CA GLY A 10 -13.50 28.20 12.85
C GLY A 10 -13.57 27.00 13.76
N PHE A 11 -12.56 26.12 13.71
CA PHE A 11 -12.18 25.33 14.87
C PHE A 11 -10.66 25.12 14.84
N ALA A 12 -9.96 26.18 15.21
CA ALA A 12 -8.60 26.09 15.70
C ALA A 12 -8.59 26.52 17.17
N ASP A 13 -7.94 25.67 17.96
CA ASP A 13 -7.23 25.94 19.20
C ASP A 13 -7.87 25.49 20.53
N GLN A 14 -6.97 24.99 21.39
CA GLN A 14 -7.10 24.55 22.78
C GLN A 14 -7.32 23.05 23.02
N THR A 15 -6.21 22.31 23.01
CA THR A 15 -5.68 21.60 24.20
C THR A 15 -4.30 21.01 23.88
N ARG A 16 -3.26 21.83 24.05
CA ARG A 16 -1.88 21.38 24.28
C ARG A 16 -1.69 21.32 25.81
N ASP A 17 -1.54 20.13 26.36
CA ASP A 17 -0.42 19.77 27.26
C ASP A 17 -0.61 18.42 27.97
N GLN A 18 0.51 17.67 27.99
CA GLN A 18 0.93 16.63 28.94
C GLN A 18 0.40 15.19 28.77
N HIS A 19 1.19 14.36 28.07
CA HIS A 19 1.74 13.09 28.59
C HIS A 19 3.07 12.77 27.86
N PRO A 20 4.00 12.01 28.48
CA PRO A 20 5.44 12.23 28.35
C PRO A 20 6.11 11.39 27.25
N ALA A 21 7.34 11.81 26.96
CA ALA A 21 8.31 11.21 26.05
C ALA A 21 8.41 9.67 26.17
N GLU A 22 8.26 8.99 25.04
CA GLU A 22 8.98 7.78 24.62
C GLU A 22 8.52 7.43 23.20
N GLY A 23 9.34 7.74 22.19
CA GLY A 23 9.00 7.48 20.78
C GLY A 23 9.75 8.26 19.70
N GLU A 24 10.82 9.01 20.02
CA GLU A 24 11.60 9.79 19.03
C GLU A 24 12.27 8.93 17.93
N PHE A 25 12.33 7.61 18.11
CA PHE A 25 12.99 6.71 17.16
C PHE A 25 12.09 6.20 16.02
N SER A 26 10.79 6.53 15.99
CA SER A 26 9.88 6.08 14.90
C SER A 26 9.48 7.19 13.93
N ASP A 27 9.32 8.43 14.41
CA ASP A 27 8.93 9.57 13.58
C ASP A 27 10.02 9.97 12.57
N ALA A 28 11.30 9.99 12.99
CA ALA A 28 12.41 10.39 12.12
C ALA A 28 12.65 9.44 10.93
N TYR A 29 12.36 8.15 11.08
CA TYR A 29 12.54 7.14 10.02
C TYR A 29 11.35 7.08 9.06
N LEU A 30 10.16 7.48 9.53
CA LEU A 30 8.96 7.63 8.70
C LEU A 30 9.05 8.89 7.84
N GLU A 31 9.54 10.00 8.39
CA GLU A 31 9.85 11.20 7.59
C GLU A 31 10.90 10.88 6.54
N GLU A 32 12.01 10.21 6.89
CA GLU A 32 13.05 9.88 5.90
C GLU A 32 12.54 8.94 4.79
N THR A 33 11.70 7.95 5.09
CA THR A 33 11.18 7.02 4.06
C THR A 33 10.09 7.62 3.18
N VAL A 34 9.26 8.51 3.73
CA VAL A 34 8.20 9.23 2.99
C VAL A 34 8.78 10.42 2.22
N GLU A 35 9.71 11.19 2.80
CA GLU A 35 10.46 12.25 2.11
C GLU A 35 11.40 11.69 1.05
N ALA A 36 12.03 10.52 1.29
CA ALA A 36 12.82 9.85 0.27
C ALA A 36 11.97 9.34 -0.89
N ALA A 37 10.69 8.98 -0.68
CA ALA A 37 9.77 8.69 -1.77
C ALA A 37 9.37 9.97 -2.55
N GLN A 38 9.35 11.12 -1.88
CA GLN A 38 9.00 12.43 -2.46
C GLN A 38 10.15 13.10 -3.24
N SER A 39 11.41 12.72 -3.04
CA SER A 39 12.56 13.43 -3.63
C SER A 39 12.84 13.13 -5.11
N MET A 40 12.16 12.16 -5.73
CA MET A 40 12.31 11.82 -7.15
C MET A 40 10.95 11.52 -7.82
N GLU A 41 9.98 12.42 -7.67
CA GLU A 41 8.67 12.27 -8.32
C GLU A 41 8.68 12.68 -9.81
N THR A 42 9.65 13.51 -10.23
CA THR A 42 9.68 14.07 -11.58
C THR A 42 10.73 13.45 -12.49
N ASP A 43 10.36 13.24 -13.75
CA ASP A 43 11.26 12.73 -14.79
C ASP A 43 12.51 13.64 -14.96
N ASP A 44 12.40 14.92 -14.64
CA ASP A 44 13.51 15.88 -14.72
C ASP A 44 14.53 15.72 -13.59
N ASP A 45 14.09 15.36 -12.38
CA ASP A 45 15.02 15.06 -11.27
C ASP A 45 15.76 13.73 -11.52
N ALA A 46 15.09 12.76 -12.14
CA ALA A 46 15.69 11.47 -12.47
C ALA A 46 16.80 11.57 -13.52
N ARG A 47 16.64 12.47 -14.51
CA ARG A 47 17.64 12.70 -15.57
C ARG A 47 18.95 13.30 -15.09
N ARG A 48 19.02 13.83 -13.86
CA ARG A 48 20.26 14.38 -13.28
C ARG A 48 21.27 13.31 -12.93
N TYR A 49 20.82 12.08 -12.71
CA TYR A 49 21.67 10.97 -12.31
C TYR A 49 22.16 10.19 -13.54
N ASN A 50 23.45 9.88 -13.56
CA ASN A 50 24.04 9.14 -14.68
C ASN A 50 24.01 7.63 -14.47
N SER A 51 23.89 7.17 -13.23
CA SER A 51 23.76 5.76 -12.91
C SER A 51 22.60 5.51 -11.96
N VAL A 52 21.86 4.44 -12.24
CA VAL A 52 20.84 3.88 -11.34
C VAL A 52 21.45 3.58 -9.98
N LYS A 53 22.75 3.26 -9.95
CA LYS A 53 23.42 2.82 -8.75
C LYS A 53 23.51 3.88 -7.65
N GLU A 54 23.49 5.15 -8.06
CA GLU A 54 23.47 6.30 -7.16
C GLU A 54 22.12 6.44 -6.46
N ILE A 55 21.05 5.90 -7.07
CA ILE A 55 19.68 5.99 -6.59
C ILE A 55 19.30 4.75 -5.76
N THR A 56 19.73 3.54 -6.19
CA THR A 56 19.41 2.27 -5.54
C THR A 56 20.46 1.82 -4.52
N THR A 57 20.78 2.68 -3.56
CA THR A 57 21.88 2.42 -2.62
C THR A 57 21.70 1.18 -1.73
N LEU A 58 20.46 0.69 -1.53
CA LEU A 58 20.16 -0.39 -0.61
C LEU A 58 20.85 -1.70 -0.97
N LEU A 59 20.86 -2.08 -2.25
CA LEU A 59 21.48 -3.34 -2.69
C LEU A 59 22.97 -3.42 -2.37
N ARG A 60 23.63 -2.27 -2.28
CA ARG A 60 25.06 -2.14 -1.95
C ARG A 60 25.30 -1.87 -0.47
N SER A 61 24.24 -1.69 0.33
CA SER A 61 24.37 -1.41 1.74
C SER A 61 24.80 -2.64 2.52
N ASN A 62 25.71 -2.46 3.50
CA ASN A 62 26.09 -3.52 4.43
C ASN A 62 24.88 -4.11 5.18
N HIS A 63 23.85 -3.27 5.41
CA HIS A 63 22.61 -3.69 6.06
C HIS A 63 21.86 -4.75 5.26
N MET A 64 21.73 -4.59 3.93
CA MET A 64 21.06 -5.57 3.08
C MET A 64 21.77 -6.93 3.11
N SER A 65 23.10 -6.94 2.99
CA SER A 65 23.89 -8.18 3.04
C SER A 65 23.76 -8.90 4.39
N GLN A 66 23.83 -8.16 5.50
CA GLN A 66 23.63 -8.72 6.84
C GLN A 66 22.22 -9.30 7.03
N MET A 67 21.20 -8.64 6.47
CA MET A 67 19.82 -9.12 6.54
C MET A 67 19.60 -10.39 5.71
N LEU A 68 20.25 -10.49 4.55
CA LEU A 68 20.21 -11.70 3.73
C LEU A 68 20.93 -12.87 4.40
N GLU A 69 22.08 -12.63 5.03
CA GLU A 69 22.81 -13.67 5.79
C GLU A 69 21.98 -14.18 6.98
N LYS A 70 21.38 -13.27 7.76
CA LYS A 70 20.43 -13.64 8.81
C LYS A 70 19.23 -14.42 8.26
N LEU A 71 18.73 -14.04 7.09
CA LEU A 71 17.61 -14.74 6.45
C LEU A 71 18.00 -16.18 6.10
N SER A 72 19.19 -16.41 5.54
CA SER A 72 19.67 -17.78 5.30
C SER A 72 19.79 -18.57 6.60
N ASP A 73 20.35 -17.98 7.66
CA ASP A 73 20.50 -18.66 8.95
C ASP A 73 19.13 -19.09 9.53
N TYR A 74 18.14 -18.20 9.53
CA TYR A 74 16.80 -18.51 10.02
C TYR A 74 16.04 -19.48 9.11
N THR A 75 16.31 -19.45 7.81
CA THR A 75 15.72 -20.39 6.85
C THR A 75 16.32 -21.78 6.99
N GLU A 76 17.60 -21.91 7.36
CA GLU A 76 18.25 -23.21 7.59
C GLU A 76 17.91 -23.80 8.96
N GLN A 77 17.67 -22.97 9.96
CA GLN A 77 17.29 -23.37 11.32
C GLN A 77 15.82 -23.84 11.44
N GLU A 78 15.27 -24.56 10.44
CA GLU A 78 13.87 -25.05 10.42
C GLU A 78 13.52 -26.00 11.58
N GLY A 79 13.48 -25.49 12.80
CA GLY A 79 12.76 -26.04 13.92
C GLY A 79 11.32 -25.54 13.84
N VAL A 80 10.36 -26.44 14.01
CA VAL A 80 8.94 -26.10 14.06
C VAL A 80 8.67 -25.28 15.33
N LYS A 81 8.89 -23.97 15.27
CA LYS A 81 8.50 -23.03 16.33
C LYS A 81 7.01 -22.75 16.19
N ASN A 82 6.26 -23.01 17.25
CA ASN A 82 4.81 -22.81 17.25
C ASN A 82 4.42 -21.35 17.55
N THR A 83 5.28 -20.58 18.21
CA THR A 83 5.04 -19.17 18.57
C THR A 83 6.34 -18.40 18.67
N ILE A 84 6.38 -17.19 18.13
CA ILE A 84 7.49 -16.24 18.30
C ILE A 84 7.10 -15.24 19.38
N THR A 85 7.98 -14.99 20.34
CA THR A 85 7.76 -14.05 21.46
C THR A 85 8.46 -12.72 21.26
N PRO A 86 7.97 -11.61 21.84
CA PRO A 86 8.64 -10.31 21.73
C PRO A 86 10.08 -10.32 22.27
N ASN A 87 10.41 -11.29 23.13
CA ASN A 87 11.74 -11.48 23.69
C ASN A 87 12.68 -12.29 22.77
N ASP A 88 12.13 -12.95 21.74
CA ASP A 88 12.93 -13.73 20.81
C ASP A 88 13.59 -12.78 19.79
N PRO A 89 14.88 -13.00 19.45
CA PRO A 89 15.58 -12.19 18.46
C PRO A 89 14.92 -12.25 17.07
N GLU A 90 14.20 -13.34 16.79
CA GLU A 90 13.44 -13.55 15.55
C GLU A 90 12.29 -12.53 15.40
N TYR A 91 11.70 -12.05 16.51
CA TYR A 91 10.64 -11.04 16.46
C TYR A 91 11.16 -9.71 15.89
N GLN A 92 12.33 -9.27 16.34
CA GLN A 92 12.96 -8.06 15.81
C GLN A 92 13.35 -8.24 14.35
N PHE A 93 13.89 -9.41 14.00
CA PHE A 93 14.23 -9.71 12.61
C PHE A 93 13.02 -9.67 11.66
N VAL A 94 11.83 -10.09 12.10
CA VAL A 94 10.60 -9.99 11.29
C VAL A 94 10.18 -8.52 11.08
N ILE A 95 10.33 -7.68 12.11
CA ILE A 95 10.06 -6.23 12.00
C ILE A 95 11.07 -5.59 11.04
N ASP A 96 12.36 -5.86 11.22
CA ASP A 96 13.43 -5.36 10.36
C ASP A 96 13.24 -5.81 8.91
N SER A 97 12.84 -7.06 8.69
CA SER A 97 12.51 -7.58 7.36
C SER A 97 11.31 -6.86 6.75
N SER A 98 10.29 -6.55 7.55
CA SER A 98 9.10 -5.82 7.08
C SER A 98 9.44 -4.37 6.70
N ASN A 99 10.31 -3.72 7.47
CA ASN A 99 10.86 -2.40 7.16
C ASN A 99 11.68 -2.42 5.87
N LEU A 100 12.53 -3.44 5.73
CA LEU A 100 13.37 -3.61 4.55
C LEU A 100 12.53 -3.79 3.27
N VAL A 101 11.43 -4.56 3.34
CA VAL A 101 10.49 -4.71 2.23
C VAL A 101 9.89 -3.37 1.80
N LEU A 102 9.47 -2.51 2.74
CA LEU A 102 8.99 -1.17 2.41
C LEU A 102 10.09 -0.32 1.76
N ARG A 103 11.32 -0.39 2.26
CA ARG A 103 12.46 0.34 1.68
C ARG A 103 12.79 -0.13 0.26
N ILE A 104 12.75 -1.44 0.01
CA ILE A 104 12.92 -2.03 -1.33
C ILE A 104 11.85 -1.49 -2.29
N GLU A 105 10.59 -1.41 -1.87
CA GLU A 105 9.51 -0.86 -2.70
C GLU A 105 9.73 0.61 -3.06
N VAL A 106 10.24 1.42 -2.12
CA VAL A 106 10.59 2.82 -2.38
C VAL A 106 11.75 2.92 -3.40
N GLU A 107 12.84 2.19 -3.20
CA GLU A 107 13.97 2.24 -4.14
C GLU A 107 13.63 1.66 -5.51
N LYS A 108 12.82 0.60 -5.56
CA LYS A 108 12.29 0.07 -6.82
C LYS A 108 11.45 1.12 -7.54
N SER A 109 10.61 1.86 -6.82
CA SER A 109 9.80 2.94 -7.41
C SER A 109 10.69 4.03 -8.02
N LYS A 110 11.77 4.42 -7.33
CA LYS A 110 12.76 5.36 -7.88
C LYS A 110 13.45 4.82 -9.14
N ALA A 111 13.85 3.55 -9.14
CA ALA A 111 14.47 2.90 -10.30
C ALA A 111 13.51 2.85 -11.51
N VAL A 112 12.20 2.65 -11.28
CA VAL A 112 11.18 2.71 -12.32
C VAL A 112 11.05 4.13 -12.90
N VAL A 113 11.02 5.16 -12.05
CA VAL A 113 10.99 6.56 -12.51
C VAL A 113 12.25 6.89 -13.32
N TYR A 114 13.42 6.45 -12.86
CA TYR A 114 14.67 6.58 -13.60
C TYR A 114 14.61 5.91 -14.98
N THR A 115 14.18 4.65 -15.03
CA THR A 115 14.04 3.91 -16.29
C THR A 115 13.09 4.62 -17.25
N ARG A 116 11.97 5.13 -16.75
CA ARG A 116 11.00 5.91 -17.54
C ARG A 116 11.61 7.18 -18.11
N ALA A 117 12.29 7.97 -17.29
CA ALA A 117 12.85 9.26 -17.68
C ALA A 117 13.97 9.15 -18.74
N HIS A 118 14.75 8.06 -18.71
CA HIS A 118 15.79 7.78 -19.71
C HIS A 118 15.23 7.12 -20.97
N TYR A 119 14.31 6.17 -20.84
CA TYR A 119 13.72 5.49 -22.00
C TYR A 119 12.67 6.33 -22.75
N SER A 120 12.12 7.38 -22.12
CA SER A 120 11.20 8.33 -22.78
C SER A 120 11.80 9.01 -24.01
N GLN A 121 13.13 9.04 -24.12
CA GLN A 121 13.83 9.62 -25.29
C GLN A 121 13.69 8.71 -26.52
N ARG A 122 13.56 7.39 -26.32
CA ARG A 122 13.32 6.40 -27.37
C ARG A 122 11.84 6.19 -27.63
N PHE A 123 11.08 5.94 -26.57
CA PHE A 123 9.66 5.61 -26.69
C PHE A 123 8.85 6.29 -25.57
N PRO A 124 8.47 7.57 -25.75
CA PRO A 124 7.76 8.34 -24.72
C PRO A 124 6.36 7.80 -24.44
N GLU A 125 5.67 7.23 -25.44
CA GLU A 125 4.31 6.73 -25.28
C GLU A 125 4.25 5.45 -24.43
N LEU A 126 5.36 4.71 -24.29
CA LEU A 126 5.38 3.42 -23.58
C LEU A 126 4.91 3.54 -22.13
N ALA A 127 5.28 4.62 -21.45
CA ALA A 127 4.95 4.82 -20.04
C ALA A 127 3.43 4.91 -19.78
N MET A 128 2.64 5.31 -20.77
CA MET A 128 1.18 5.44 -20.63
C MET A 128 0.44 4.10 -20.61
N PHE A 129 1.03 3.05 -21.19
CA PHE A 129 0.37 1.74 -21.27
C PHE A 129 0.49 0.91 -19.99
N PHE A 130 1.47 1.22 -19.13
CA PHE A 130 1.78 0.39 -17.96
C PHE A 130 1.54 1.11 -16.64
N THR A 131 0.65 0.54 -15.82
CA THR A 131 0.49 0.91 -14.41
C THR A 131 1.55 0.25 -13.54
N SER A 132 1.95 -1.00 -13.84
CA SER A 132 2.98 -1.74 -13.13
C SER A 132 4.38 -1.37 -13.62
N GLY A 133 5.23 -0.87 -12.71
CA GLY A 133 6.62 -0.54 -13.01
C GLY A 133 7.50 -1.75 -13.37
N LEU A 134 7.21 -2.92 -12.79
CA LEU A 134 7.95 -4.16 -13.08
C LEU A 134 7.70 -4.65 -14.51
N LEU A 135 6.43 -4.63 -14.95
CA LEU A 135 6.09 -5.01 -16.33
C LEU A 135 6.71 -4.04 -17.32
N TYR A 136 6.69 -2.74 -17.01
CA TYR A 136 7.36 -1.73 -17.81
C TYR A 136 8.86 -2.04 -17.98
N ALA A 137 9.60 -2.33 -16.91
CA ALA A 137 11.03 -2.64 -16.97
C ALA A 137 11.34 -3.87 -17.83
N ARG A 138 10.55 -4.95 -17.70
CA ARG A 138 10.71 -6.17 -18.50
C ARG A 138 10.46 -5.93 -19.99
N VAL A 139 9.45 -5.12 -20.31
CA VAL A 139 9.13 -4.76 -21.70
C VAL A 139 10.24 -3.92 -22.31
N VAL A 140 10.75 -2.93 -21.58
CA VAL A 140 11.90 -2.12 -22.00
C VAL A 140 13.13 -3.00 -22.27
N GLN A 141 13.38 -4.00 -21.41
CA GLN A 141 14.49 -4.93 -21.57
C GLN A 141 14.39 -5.80 -22.83
N LEU A 142 13.16 -6.16 -23.23
CA LEU A 142 12.89 -6.91 -24.45
C LEU A 142 12.99 -6.03 -25.70
N MET A 143 12.42 -4.82 -25.69
CA MET A 143 12.39 -3.92 -26.84
C MET A 143 13.77 -3.32 -27.19
N GLN A 144 14.55 -2.93 -26.18
CA GLN A 144 15.86 -2.31 -26.35
C GLN A 144 15.84 -1.12 -27.33
N ASN A 145 16.64 -1.14 -28.40
CA ASN A 145 16.70 -0.09 -29.42
C ASN A 145 15.92 -0.46 -30.69
N ASP A 146 15.63 -1.74 -30.93
CA ASP A 146 15.00 -2.20 -32.17
C ASP A 146 13.47 -2.05 -32.09
N MET A 147 12.90 -1.30 -33.03
CA MET A 147 11.44 -1.09 -33.11
C MET A 147 10.75 -2.15 -33.96
N ASP A 148 11.52 -3.05 -34.58
CA ASP A 148 11.03 -4.20 -35.33
C ASP A 148 10.70 -5.34 -34.36
N LEU A 149 9.52 -5.24 -33.74
CA LEU A 149 9.05 -6.15 -32.69
C LEU A 149 8.65 -7.53 -33.21
N SER A 150 8.69 -7.77 -34.53
CA SER A 150 8.25 -9.00 -35.19
C SER A 150 8.86 -10.28 -34.61
N ASN A 151 10.10 -10.21 -34.14
CA ASN A 151 10.81 -11.38 -33.57
C ASN A 151 10.50 -11.60 -32.08
N ILE A 152 9.89 -10.62 -31.41
CA ILE A 152 9.71 -10.57 -29.96
C ILE A 152 8.21 -10.65 -29.59
N ILE A 153 7.30 -10.66 -30.58
CA ILE A 153 5.84 -10.72 -30.37
C ILE A 153 5.46 -11.86 -29.43
N ASP A 154 6.00 -13.07 -29.66
CA ASP A 154 5.69 -14.25 -28.84
C ASP A 154 6.08 -14.06 -27.36
N GLN A 155 7.18 -13.35 -27.09
CA GLN A 155 7.65 -13.06 -25.74
C GLN A 155 6.83 -11.94 -25.10
N LEU A 156 6.41 -10.95 -25.89
CA LEU A 156 5.60 -9.83 -25.42
C LEU A 156 4.17 -10.28 -25.08
N ASP A 157 3.58 -11.17 -25.90
CA ASP A 157 2.28 -11.79 -25.65
C ASP A 157 2.26 -12.72 -24.43
N ALA A 158 3.41 -13.27 -24.04
CA ALA A 158 3.54 -14.02 -22.80
C ALA A 158 3.49 -13.12 -21.55
N LEU A 159 3.90 -11.85 -21.68
CA LEU A 159 3.97 -10.90 -20.56
C LEU A 159 2.72 -10.00 -20.46
N ILE A 160 2.07 -9.70 -21.58
CA ILE A 160 1.02 -8.70 -21.70
C ILE A 160 -0.17 -9.28 -22.48
N PRO A 161 -1.42 -8.89 -22.15
CA PRO A 161 -2.56 -9.15 -23.02
C PRO A 161 -2.32 -8.74 -24.48
N SER A 162 -2.71 -9.61 -25.42
CA SER A 162 -2.48 -9.42 -26.87
C SER A 162 -3.05 -8.11 -27.44
N GLN A 163 -4.12 -7.56 -26.83
CA GLN A 163 -4.65 -6.26 -27.24
C GLN A 163 -3.64 -5.13 -27.00
N LEU A 164 -2.93 -5.16 -25.88
CA LEU A 164 -1.91 -4.16 -25.56
C LEU A 164 -0.67 -4.36 -26.43
N THR A 165 -0.27 -5.60 -26.72
CA THR A 165 0.83 -5.91 -27.66
C THR A 165 0.59 -5.26 -29.03
N ALA A 166 -0.60 -5.43 -29.61
CA ALA A 166 -0.94 -4.84 -30.90
C ALA A 166 -0.90 -3.30 -30.88
N VAL A 167 -1.36 -2.68 -29.79
CA VAL A 167 -1.30 -1.22 -29.61
C VAL A 167 0.16 -0.75 -29.50
N ILE A 168 0.99 -1.45 -28.74
CA ILE A 168 2.41 -1.13 -28.59
C ILE A 168 3.13 -1.22 -29.94
N ILE A 169 2.88 -2.26 -30.75
CA ILE A 169 3.47 -2.42 -32.09
C ILE A 169 3.05 -1.28 -33.02
N ALA A 170 1.76 -0.93 -33.01
CA ALA A 170 1.25 0.20 -33.80
C ALA A 170 1.91 1.52 -33.39
N CYS A 171 2.02 1.79 -32.09
CA CYS A 171 2.67 3.00 -31.57
C CYS A 171 4.17 3.02 -31.85
N ALA A 172 4.86 1.88 -31.73
CA ALA A 172 6.27 1.74 -32.03
C ALA A 172 6.59 2.10 -33.49
N SER A 173 5.68 1.78 -34.43
CA SER A 173 5.82 2.12 -35.86
C SER A 173 5.70 3.62 -36.14
N THR A 174 5.05 4.38 -35.26
CA THR A 174 4.80 5.83 -35.41
C THR A 174 5.49 6.68 -34.34
N THR A 175 6.40 6.10 -33.57
CA THR A 175 7.01 6.76 -32.42
C THR A 175 7.87 7.95 -32.86
N ALA A 176 7.77 9.06 -32.12
CA ALA A 176 8.51 10.29 -32.38
C ALA A 176 9.90 10.36 -31.70
N GLY A 177 10.33 9.27 -31.05
CA GLY A 177 11.58 9.22 -30.30
C GLY A 177 12.83 9.03 -31.16
N ARG A 178 13.99 9.24 -30.54
CA ARG A 178 15.31 9.05 -31.18
C ARG A 178 15.92 7.71 -30.79
N GLU A 179 16.82 7.21 -31.62
CA GLU A 179 17.68 6.08 -31.23
C GLU A 179 18.58 6.48 -30.06
N LEU A 180 18.72 5.57 -29.10
CA LEU A 180 19.59 5.75 -27.95
C LEU A 180 21.03 5.37 -28.33
N ALA A 181 21.99 6.11 -27.81
CA ALA A 181 23.40 5.70 -27.88
C ALA A 181 23.61 4.39 -27.10
N PRO A 182 24.60 3.55 -27.44
CA PRO A 182 24.84 2.28 -26.74
C PRO A 182 25.07 2.49 -25.22
N GLU A 183 25.75 3.58 -24.84
CA GLU A 183 25.95 3.94 -23.43
C GLU A 183 24.66 4.38 -22.71
N GLU A 184 23.71 5.00 -23.42
CA GLU A 184 22.40 5.36 -22.88
C GLU A 184 21.54 4.11 -22.69
N LEU A 185 21.52 3.23 -23.70
CA LEU A 185 20.81 1.97 -23.65
C LEU A 185 21.33 1.07 -22.52
N GLN A 186 22.65 0.97 -22.37
CA GLN A 186 23.26 0.16 -21.30
C GLN A 186 22.83 0.63 -19.92
N ARG A 187 22.70 1.94 -19.68
CA ARG A 187 22.20 2.49 -18.41
C ARG A 187 20.74 2.11 -18.15
N VAL A 188 19.89 2.13 -19.18
CA VAL A 188 18.50 1.69 -19.08
C VAL A 188 18.43 0.19 -18.77
N LEU A 189 19.23 -0.63 -19.45
CA LEU A 189 19.27 -2.08 -19.21
C LEU A 189 19.80 -2.42 -17.82
N GLU A 190 20.81 -1.71 -17.33
CA GLU A 190 21.29 -1.81 -15.95
C GLU A 190 20.16 -1.45 -14.96
N ALA A 191 19.34 -0.43 -15.27
CA ALA A 191 18.19 -0.07 -14.45
C ALA A 191 17.15 -1.20 -14.37
N CYS A 192 16.83 -1.81 -15.51
CA CYS A 192 15.91 -2.94 -15.56
C CYS A 192 16.43 -4.13 -14.74
N GLN A 193 17.73 -4.44 -14.84
CA GLN A 193 18.35 -5.49 -14.05
C GLN A 193 18.29 -5.20 -12.55
N GLU A 194 18.58 -3.96 -12.13
CA GLU A 194 18.48 -3.55 -10.72
C GLU A 194 17.02 -3.61 -10.20
N ILE A 195 16.02 -3.36 -11.05
CA ILE A 195 14.60 -3.53 -10.67
C ILE A 195 14.28 -5.01 -10.42
N ASP A 196 14.73 -5.90 -11.30
CA ASP A 196 14.50 -7.34 -11.15
C ASP A 196 15.22 -7.93 -9.92
N THR A 197 16.45 -7.47 -9.62
CA THR A 197 17.19 -7.91 -8.42
C THR A 197 16.52 -7.43 -7.14
N LEU A 198 16.04 -6.18 -7.09
CA LEU A 198 15.25 -5.65 -5.98
C LEU A 198 13.95 -6.45 -5.79
N GLU A 199 13.25 -6.76 -6.87
CA GLU A 199 12.00 -7.53 -6.80
C GLU A 199 12.24 -8.96 -6.31
N ALA A 200 13.30 -9.63 -6.78
CA ALA A 200 13.69 -10.96 -6.31
C ALA A 200 14.03 -10.94 -4.81
N ALA A 201 14.84 -9.99 -4.35
CA ALA A 201 15.18 -9.86 -2.95
C ALA A 201 13.95 -9.54 -2.07
N LYS A 202 13.02 -8.74 -2.57
CA LYS A 202 11.75 -8.50 -1.88
C LYS A 202 10.95 -9.79 -1.70
N GLN A 203 10.89 -10.63 -2.75
CA GLN A 203 10.16 -11.90 -2.71
C GLN A 203 10.74 -12.84 -1.64
N THR A 204 12.06 -12.93 -1.51
CA THR A 204 12.69 -13.77 -0.47
C THR A 204 12.31 -13.32 0.95
N PHE A 205 12.30 -12.02 1.23
CA PHE A 205 11.85 -11.51 2.54
C PHE A 205 10.34 -11.71 2.75
N LEU A 206 9.52 -11.52 1.72
CA LEU A 206 8.08 -11.73 1.81
C LEU A 206 7.73 -13.19 2.09
N GLU A 207 8.42 -14.15 1.47
CA GLU A 207 8.24 -15.57 1.75
C GLU A 207 8.55 -15.91 3.20
N TYR A 208 9.64 -15.38 3.74
CA TYR A 208 9.99 -15.53 5.16
C TYR A 208 8.91 -14.92 6.07
N ILE A 209 8.51 -13.68 5.81
CA ILE A 209 7.46 -12.98 6.58
C ILE A 209 6.14 -13.75 6.55
N GLN A 210 5.77 -14.34 5.41
CA GLN A 210 4.53 -15.12 5.28
C GLN A 210 4.52 -16.34 6.21
N ARG A 211 5.68 -16.96 6.47
CA ARG A 211 5.83 -18.10 7.37
C ARG A 211 5.88 -17.66 8.84
N SER A 212 6.63 -16.61 9.15
CA SER A 212 6.89 -16.20 10.55
C SER A 212 5.81 -15.30 11.15
N MET A 213 5.16 -14.43 10.36
CA MET A 213 4.19 -13.45 10.87
C MET A 213 2.96 -14.10 11.57
N PRO A 214 2.37 -15.21 11.07
CA PRO A 214 1.30 -15.91 11.78
C PRO A 214 1.70 -16.47 13.15
N LEU A 215 2.99 -16.74 13.37
CA LEU A 215 3.53 -17.19 14.67
C LEU A 215 3.61 -16.06 15.70
N ILE A 216 3.57 -14.81 15.23
CA ILE A 216 3.56 -13.59 16.05
C ILE A 216 2.13 -13.09 16.28
N CYS A 217 1.36 -12.92 15.20
CA CYS A 217 0.02 -12.34 15.22
C CYS A 217 -0.97 -13.17 14.38
N PRO A 218 -1.42 -14.32 14.91
CA PRO A 218 -2.25 -15.25 14.16
C PRO A 218 -3.62 -14.67 13.78
N ASN A 219 -4.24 -13.88 14.66
CA ASN A 219 -5.58 -13.35 14.40
C ASN A 219 -5.54 -12.19 13.41
N LEU A 220 -4.58 -11.29 13.55
CA LEU A 220 -4.43 -10.17 12.63
C LEU A 220 -4.07 -10.65 11.22
N CYS A 221 -3.18 -11.65 11.09
CA CYS A 221 -2.86 -12.27 9.80
C CYS A 221 -4.07 -12.96 9.17
N ALA A 222 -4.87 -13.69 9.95
CA ALA A 222 -6.09 -14.32 9.44
C ALA A 222 -7.15 -13.31 8.98
N PHE A 223 -7.15 -12.11 9.56
CA PHE A 223 -8.10 -11.06 9.21
C PHE A 223 -7.66 -10.23 7.99
N LEU A 224 -6.48 -9.61 8.02
CA LEU A 224 -6.00 -8.69 6.99
C LEU A 224 -5.11 -9.34 5.91
N GLY A 225 -4.57 -10.52 6.18
CA GLY A 225 -3.52 -11.14 5.39
C GLY A 225 -2.12 -10.65 5.81
N THR A 226 -1.13 -11.52 5.66
CA THR A 226 0.26 -11.30 6.08
C THR A 226 0.91 -10.08 5.42
N GLY A 227 0.58 -9.79 4.16
CA GLY A 227 1.16 -8.67 3.42
C GLY A 227 0.76 -7.29 3.97
N ILE A 228 -0.50 -7.08 4.36
CA ILE A 228 -0.92 -5.80 4.97
C ILE A 228 -0.45 -5.74 6.42
N THR A 229 -0.50 -6.87 7.13
CA THR A 229 -0.01 -6.96 8.50
C THR A 229 1.48 -6.63 8.62
N SER A 230 2.32 -7.09 7.68
CA SER A 230 3.75 -6.75 7.68
C SER A 230 4.00 -5.27 7.43
N GLN A 231 3.25 -4.63 6.54
CA GLN A 231 3.33 -3.18 6.30
C GLN A 231 2.94 -2.38 7.55
N LEU A 232 1.91 -2.82 8.28
CA LEU A 232 1.54 -2.22 9.56
C LEU A 232 2.62 -2.40 10.62
N PHE A 233 3.26 -3.57 10.67
CA PHE A 233 4.36 -3.84 11.60
C PHE A 233 5.59 -3.00 11.33
N ALA A 234 5.92 -2.80 10.06
CA ALA A 234 7.04 -1.98 9.64
C ALA A 234 6.91 -0.56 10.22
N ILE A 235 5.74 0.08 10.03
CA ILE A 235 5.50 1.43 10.55
C ILE A 235 5.31 1.45 12.07
N ALA A 236 4.53 0.52 12.62
CA ALA A 236 4.19 0.57 14.04
C ALA A 236 5.32 0.08 14.97
N GLY A 237 6.26 -0.73 14.47
CA GLY A 237 7.30 -1.35 15.30
C GLY A 237 6.81 -2.59 16.08
N GLY A 238 5.79 -3.28 15.56
CA GLY A 238 5.29 -4.55 16.10
C GLY A 238 3.88 -4.52 16.70
N VAL A 239 3.48 -5.59 17.41
CA VAL A 239 2.09 -5.81 17.86
C VAL A 239 1.68 -4.91 19.03
N ALA A 240 2.57 -4.70 20.00
CA ALA A 240 2.29 -3.90 21.20
C ALA A 240 1.93 -2.43 20.87
N PRO A 241 2.74 -1.69 20.08
CA PRO A 241 2.37 -0.33 19.67
C PRO A 241 1.08 -0.32 18.82
N LEU A 242 0.91 -1.30 17.94
CA LEU A 242 -0.31 -1.43 17.12
C LEU A 242 -1.58 -1.63 17.97
N ALA A 243 -1.47 -2.32 19.10
CA ALA A 243 -2.57 -2.53 20.03
C ALA A 243 -2.92 -1.28 20.86
N ALA A 244 -1.93 -0.41 21.09
CA ALA A 244 -2.10 0.85 21.81
C ALA A 244 -2.74 1.94 20.93
N MET A 245 -2.48 1.93 19.63
CA MET A 245 -3.02 2.89 18.66
C MET A 245 -4.56 2.91 18.62
N ASP A 246 -5.09 4.08 18.27
CA ASP A 246 -6.52 4.25 18.04
C ASP A 246 -6.94 3.78 16.64
N PRO A 247 -8.19 3.30 16.44
CA PRO A 247 -8.66 2.89 15.12
C PRO A 247 -8.58 3.99 14.05
N THR A 248 -8.75 5.25 14.43
CA THR A 248 -8.67 6.39 13.50
C THR A 248 -7.25 6.65 13.07
N GLU A 249 -6.28 6.51 13.98
CA GLU A 249 -4.85 6.58 13.71
C GLU A 249 -4.42 5.42 12.81
N LEU A 250 -4.79 4.19 13.17
CA LEU A 250 -4.53 2.98 12.39
C LEU A 250 -5.03 3.10 10.95
N SER A 251 -6.21 3.72 10.74
CA SER A 251 -6.77 3.94 9.40
C SER A 251 -5.99 4.92 8.53
N ARG A 252 -5.16 5.77 9.13
CA ARG A 252 -4.31 6.75 8.46
C ARG A 252 -2.86 6.28 8.29
N LEU A 253 -2.46 5.16 8.89
CA LEU A 253 -1.11 4.63 8.71
C LEU A 253 -0.82 4.33 7.24
N GLY A 254 0.35 4.76 6.78
CA GLY A 254 0.78 4.66 5.38
C GLY A 254 0.06 5.62 4.42
N SER A 255 -0.80 6.53 4.92
CA SER A 255 -1.36 7.59 4.07
C SER A 255 -0.41 8.78 4.03
N VAL A 256 0.15 9.06 2.84
CA VAL A 256 0.92 10.27 2.59
C VAL A 256 -0.05 11.34 2.11
N ARG A 257 -0.10 12.47 2.83
CA ARG A 257 -0.87 13.62 2.36
C ARG A 257 -0.15 14.18 1.14
N ALA A 258 -0.76 14.04 -0.04
CA ALA A 258 -0.31 14.74 -1.23
C ALA A 258 -0.42 16.26 -0.98
N ASN A 259 0.71 16.94 -0.87
CA ASN A 259 0.74 18.39 -0.76
C ASN A 259 0.40 19.02 -2.12
N SER A 260 -0.77 19.67 -2.20
CA SER A 260 -1.06 20.86 -3.02
C SER A 260 -0.60 20.91 -4.49
N SER A 261 -0.75 19.85 -5.28
CA SER A 261 -0.50 19.90 -6.74
C SER A 261 -1.67 19.33 -7.56
N GLY A 262 -2.87 19.92 -7.42
CA GLY A 262 -3.97 19.91 -8.43
C GLY A 262 -4.64 18.58 -8.83
N ILE A 263 -3.97 17.44 -8.69
CA ILE A 263 -4.47 16.09 -8.95
C ILE A 263 -4.28 15.33 -7.64
N ALA A 264 -5.33 15.29 -6.83
CA ALA A 264 -5.32 14.64 -5.53
C ALA A 264 -5.29 13.11 -5.71
N LEU A 265 -4.13 12.54 -6.03
CA LEU A 265 -3.88 11.13 -5.80
C LEU A 265 -3.67 10.97 -4.29
N LYS A 266 -4.78 10.86 -3.55
CA LYS A 266 -4.74 10.50 -2.13
C LYS A 266 -4.07 9.13 -2.06
N THR A 267 -2.82 9.06 -1.60
CA THR A 267 -2.25 7.75 -1.25
C THR A 267 -3.05 7.27 -0.04
N THR A 268 -3.85 6.24 -0.28
CA THR A 268 -4.75 5.70 0.72
C THR A 268 -3.93 4.76 1.62
N GLY A 269 -4.05 4.87 2.94
CA GLY A 269 -3.20 4.13 3.89
C GLY A 269 -3.25 2.60 3.73
N PHE A 270 -2.36 1.82 4.33
CA PHE A 270 -2.23 0.38 4.03
C PHE A 270 -3.54 -0.42 4.13
N LEU A 271 -4.37 -0.11 5.14
CA LEU A 271 -5.69 -0.74 5.30
C LEU A 271 -6.67 -0.46 4.16
N SER A 272 -6.47 0.61 3.39
CA SER A 272 -7.29 0.91 2.21
C SER A 272 -7.03 -0.06 1.04
N ASN A 273 -5.84 -0.65 0.99
CA ASN A 273 -5.45 -1.65 0.01
C ASN A 273 -5.95 -3.05 0.40
N SER A 274 -6.63 -3.17 1.54
CA SER A 274 -7.29 -4.42 1.92
C SER A 274 -8.38 -4.79 0.94
N ASP A 275 -8.54 -6.09 0.74
CA ASP A 275 -9.61 -6.71 -0.03
C ASP A 275 -10.99 -6.27 0.45
N PHE A 276 -11.15 -6.00 1.74
CA PHE A 276 -12.39 -5.43 2.28
C PHE A 276 -12.70 -4.03 1.77
N VAL A 277 -11.72 -3.18 1.46
CA VAL A 277 -11.96 -1.79 1.07
C VAL A 277 -11.96 -1.64 -0.45
N VAL A 278 -10.97 -2.25 -1.13
CA VAL A 278 -10.80 -2.13 -2.60
C VAL A 278 -12.02 -2.62 -3.36
N ASN A 279 -12.61 -3.73 -2.91
CA ASN A 279 -13.74 -4.38 -3.60
C ASN A 279 -15.09 -3.65 -3.44
N HIS A 280 -15.17 -2.61 -2.61
CA HIS A 280 -16.41 -1.89 -2.37
C HIS A 280 -16.54 -0.59 -3.18
N PRO A 281 -17.78 -0.15 -3.47
CA PRO A 281 -18.03 1.13 -4.13
C PRO A 281 -17.39 2.31 -3.38
N PRO A 282 -16.89 3.35 -4.08
CA PRO A 282 -16.15 4.46 -3.48
C PRO A 282 -16.91 5.15 -2.34
N GLN A 283 -18.23 5.21 -2.40
CA GLN A 283 -19.11 5.79 -1.38
C GLN A 283 -19.04 5.03 -0.04
N LEU A 284 -18.80 3.72 -0.08
CA LEU A 284 -18.76 2.86 1.11
C LEU A 284 -17.34 2.65 1.64
N ARG A 285 -16.29 2.96 0.86
CA ARG A 285 -14.88 2.71 1.24
C ARG A 285 -14.49 3.36 2.57
N ALA A 286 -14.91 4.60 2.82
CA ALA A 286 -14.61 5.27 4.09
C ALA A 286 -15.33 4.65 5.31
N LYS A 287 -16.50 4.05 5.09
CA LYS A 287 -17.22 3.29 6.12
C LYS A 287 -16.56 1.94 6.36
N ALA A 288 -16.16 1.26 5.28
CA ALA A 288 -15.45 -0.01 5.32
C ALA A 288 -14.09 0.14 6.03
N LEU A 289 -13.29 1.14 5.67
CA LEU A 289 -11.99 1.41 6.25
C LEU A 289 -12.06 1.61 7.77
N ARG A 290 -13.03 2.39 8.27
CA ARG A 290 -13.23 2.58 9.71
C ARG A 290 -13.61 1.28 10.44
N LEU A 291 -14.45 0.46 9.81
CA LEU A 291 -14.85 -0.82 10.37
C LEU A 291 -13.65 -1.78 10.42
N VAL A 292 -12.88 -1.87 9.34
CA VAL A 292 -11.66 -2.69 9.25
C VAL A 292 -10.61 -2.23 10.26
N ALA A 293 -10.38 -0.92 10.39
CA ALA A 293 -9.44 -0.41 11.38
C ALA A 293 -9.88 -0.74 12.82
N SER A 294 -11.17 -0.54 13.16
CA SER A 294 -11.66 -0.84 14.51
C SER A 294 -11.52 -2.32 14.90
N THR A 295 -11.68 -3.21 13.92
CA THR A 295 -11.61 -4.66 14.11
C THR A 295 -10.16 -5.14 14.09
N ALA A 296 -9.31 -4.57 13.23
CA ALA A 296 -7.87 -4.77 13.26
C ALA A 296 -7.26 -4.36 14.62
N THR A 297 -7.61 -3.20 15.18
CA THR A 297 -7.15 -2.80 16.52
C THR A 297 -7.61 -3.78 17.61
N MET A 298 -8.86 -4.28 17.53
CA MET A 298 -9.35 -5.29 18.47
C MET A 298 -8.53 -6.58 18.38
N LEU A 299 -8.26 -7.08 17.18
CA LEU A 299 -7.46 -8.28 16.96
C LEU A 299 -6.00 -8.08 17.37
N ALA A 300 -5.41 -6.92 17.07
CA ALA A 300 -4.07 -6.57 17.52
C ALA A 300 -3.97 -6.60 19.06
N ARG A 301 -5.00 -6.13 19.78
CA ARG A 301 -5.06 -6.22 21.25
C ARG A 301 -5.20 -7.66 21.75
N ILE A 302 -5.88 -8.53 21.01
CA ILE A 302 -6.00 -9.95 21.35
C ILE A 302 -4.64 -10.65 21.17
N ASP A 303 -3.96 -10.38 20.05
CA ASP A 303 -2.64 -10.92 19.72
C ASP A 303 -1.56 -10.39 20.70
N ALA A 304 -1.57 -9.09 21.02
CA ALA A 304 -0.65 -8.47 21.98
C ALA A 304 -0.72 -9.12 23.37
N ASN A 305 -1.95 -9.37 23.85
CA ASN A 305 -2.17 -10.00 25.15
C ASN A 305 -2.02 -11.53 25.12
N ARG A 306 -1.78 -12.13 23.95
CA ARG A 306 -1.70 -13.59 23.73
C ARG A 306 -2.90 -14.37 24.28
N ARG A 307 -4.06 -13.71 24.39
CA ARG A 307 -5.27 -14.30 25.01
C ARG A 307 -5.88 -15.40 24.15
N ALA A 308 -5.61 -15.39 22.85
CA ALA A 308 -6.00 -16.44 21.91
C ALA A 308 -4.81 -16.75 20.98
N ALA A 309 -4.01 -17.76 21.31
CA ALA A 309 -2.90 -18.23 20.48
C ALA A 309 -3.37 -18.85 19.14
N SER A 310 -4.67 -19.09 18.98
CA SER A 310 -5.28 -19.61 17.75
C SER A 310 -5.75 -18.48 16.83
N HIS A 311 -5.72 -18.73 15.52
CA HIS A 311 -6.25 -17.86 14.45
C HIS A 311 -7.79 -17.86 14.31
N GLN A 312 -8.52 -18.55 15.20
CA GLN A 312 -9.98 -18.72 15.10
C GLN A 312 -10.74 -17.40 15.22
N GLU A 313 -10.30 -16.50 16.11
CA GLU A 313 -10.99 -15.22 16.32
C GLU A 313 -10.82 -14.29 15.12
N GLY A 314 -9.64 -14.28 14.50
CA GLY A 314 -9.41 -13.58 13.23
C GLY A 314 -10.34 -14.06 12.11
N ILE A 315 -10.48 -15.38 11.94
CA ILE A 315 -11.39 -15.98 10.94
C ILE A 315 -12.85 -15.60 11.22
N ARG A 316 -13.26 -15.69 12.50
CA ARG A 316 -14.63 -15.36 12.91
C ARG A 316 -14.97 -13.89 12.62
N GLN A 317 -14.06 -12.97 12.94
CA GLN A 317 -14.26 -11.54 12.69
C GLN A 317 -14.26 -11.22 11.20
N ARG A 318 -13.37 -11.85 10.42
CA ARG A 318 -13.34 -11.76 8.96
C ARG A 318 -14.70 -12.09 8.33
N GLU A 319 -15.31 -13.19 8.74
CA GLU A 319 -16.62 -13.59 8.24
C GLU A 319 -17.74 -12.64 8.67
N LEU A 320 -17.76 -12.23 9.95
CA LEU A 320 -18.75 -11.28 10.46
C LEU A 320 -18.71 -9.95 9.68
N ILE A 321 -17.52 -9.42 9.44
CA ILE A 321 -17.34 -8.15 8.73
C ILE A 321 -17.73 -8.30 7.27
N ARG A 322 -17.36 -9.41 6.61
CA ARG A 322 -17.79 -9.73 5.25
C ARG A 322 -19.31 -9.72 5.14
N LEU A 323 -20.03 -10.41 6.03
CA LEU A 323 -21.49 -10.43 6.04
C LEU A 323 -22.10 -9.04 6.29
N LYS A 324 -21.52 -8.27 7.21
CA LYS A 324 -21.96 -6.90 7.51
C LYS A 324 -21.73 -5.93 6.34
N MET A 325 -20.67 -6.13 5.57
CA MET A 325 -20.37 -5.33 4.39
C MET A 325 -21.27 -5.70 3.20
N LEU A 326 -21.57 -6.99 3.03
CA LEU A 326 -22.55 -7.46 2.05
C LEU A 326 -23.93 -6.83 2.30
N SER A 327 -24.36 -6.73 3.55
CA SER A 327 -25.63 -6.08 3.90
C SER A 327 -25.68 -4.58 3.61
N TRP A 328 -24.56 -3.93 3.26
CA TRP A 328 -24.56 -2.53 2.82
C TRP A 328 -24.80 -2.37 1.32
N LEU A 329 -24.58 -3.45 0.55
CA LEU A 329 -24.84 -3.48 -0.89
C LEU A 329 -26.31 -3.72 -1.18
N ASP A 330 -27.03 -4.36 -0.25
CA ASP A 330 -28.46 -4.56 -0.35
C ASP A 330 -29.20 -3.21 -0.36
N PRO A 331 -30.15 -2.99 -1.28
CA PRO A 331 -30.94 -1.77 -1.29
C PRO A 331 -31.66 -1.62 0.06
N PRO A 332 -31.78 -0.38 0.59
CA PRO A 332 -32.47 -0.17 1.84
C PRO A 332 -33.88 -0.73 1.71
N VAL A 333 -34.23 -1.68 2.58
CA VAL A 333 -35.59 -2.20 2.65
C VAL A 333 -36.48 -1.01 2.99
N LEU A 334 -37.20 -0.50 1.99
CA LEU A 334 -38.28 0.45 2.20
C LEU A 334 -39.32 -0.33 3.00
N ARG A 335 -39.25 -0.22 4.33
CA ARG A 335 -40.43 -0.43 5.16
C ARG A 335 -41.39 0.65 4.74
N GLY A 336 -42.19 0.35 3.72
CA GLY A 336 -43.33 1.15 3.33
C GLY A 336 -44.07 1.49 4.60
N ALA A 337 -44.45 2.75 4.75
CA ALA A 337 -45.17 3.25 5.90
C ALA A 337 -46.26 2.23 6.24
N GLY A 338 -45.98 1.39 7.23
CA GLY A 338 -46.96 0.46 7.73
C GLY A 338 -48.13 1.35 8.08
N ASN A 339 -49.30 1.01 7.55
CA ASN A 339 -50.55 1.61 7.98
C ASN A 339 -50.53 1.55 9.50
N ASN A 340 -50.16 2.66 10.14
CA ASN A 340 -50.24 2.82 11.57
C ASN A 340 -51.74 2.93 11.83
N THR A 341 -52.45 1.79 11.83
CA THR A 341 -53.83 1.65 12.29
C THR A 341 -53.89 1.76 13.81
N TYR A 342 -53.10 2.68 14.38
CA TYR A 342 -53.39 3.23 15.67
C TYR A 342 -54.37 4.36 15.41
N GLU A 343 -55.66 4.08 15.57
CA GLU A 343 -56.63 5.15 15.78
C GLU A 343 -56.08 6.03 16.90
N ARG A 344 -55.70 7.27 16.57
CA ARG A 344 -55.48 8.29 17.59
C ARG A 344 -56.81 8.48 18.29
N ARG A 345 -57.02 7.78 19.43
CA ARG A 345 -58.12 8.08 20.36
C ARG A 345 -58.08 9.57 20.62
N GLY A 346 -59.09 10.28 20.10
CA GLY A 346 -59.11 11.72 20.04
C GLY A 346 -59.07 12.33 21.44
N ARG A 347 -57.92 12.86 21.84
CA ARG A 347 -57.92 13.98 22.77
C ARG A 347 -58.32 15.22 21.98
N LYS A 348 -59.59 15.62 22.11
CA LYS A 348 -60.10 16.93 21.72
C LYS A 348 -59.23 18.01 22.39
N ARG A 349 -58.12 18.39 21.75
CA ARG A 349 -57.53 19.71 21.94
C ARG A 349 -57.95 20.52 20.72
N THR A 350 -59.12 21.13 20.86
CA THR A 350 -59.55 22.24 20.01
C THR A 350 -58.46 23.30 20.07
N ARG A 351 -57.64 23.41 19.02
CA ARG A 351 -56.81 24.59 18.83
C ARG A 351 -57.78 25.73 18.48
N LYS A 352 -57.85 26.76 19.34
CA LYS A 352 -58.53 28.01 18.99
C LYS A 352 -57.85 28.55 17.72
N ILE A 353 -58.59 28.62 16.63
CA ILE A 353 -58.22 29.43 15.48
C ILE A 353 -58.40 30.87 15.96
N ILE A 354 -57.29 31.56 16.16
CA ILE A 354 -57.28 33.01 16.37
C ILE A 354 -57.64 33.61 15.00
N ARG A 355 -58.75 34.35 14.95
CA ARG A 355 -59.17 35.10 13.78
C ARG A 355 -58.38 36.39 13.67
#